data_AF-A0A5N6T5Y2-F1
#
_entry.id   AF-A0A5N6T5Y2-F1
#
_cell.length_a   1.000
_cell.length_b   1.000
_cell.length_c   1.000
_cell.angle_alpha   90.00
_cell.angle_beta   90.00
_cell.angle_gamma   90.00
#
_symmetry.space_group_name_H-M   'P 1'
#
loop_
_entity.id
_entity.type
_entity.pdbx_description
1 polymer ?
#
loop_
_entity_poly.entity_id
_entity_poly.type
_entity_poly.pdbx_seq_one_letter_code
_entity_poly.pdbx_strand_id
1 'polypeptide(L)'
;MPSWLLTLGTGFALAQTISGAYIYIKTTQPPANSYVTHCTVIIDEELFGCEGSSNPFKKKCGKNTGTETKEICETASVTVNWDTGDLQFKNDHGDHANCTLSTTNEWGECDTSDANKYPKIQDNHAESLFSVSSALYGLAPVAAGLLI
;
A
#
# COMPACT_ATOMS: atom_id res chain seq x y z
N MET A 1 23.02 -18.58 -50.11
CA MET A 1 21.76 -18.92 -49.40
C MET A 1 21.85 -18.32 -48.00
N PRO A 2 21.08 -17.28 -47.67
CA PRO A 2 21.09 -16.71 -46.34
C PRO A 2 20.01 -17.40 -45.50
N SER A 3 20.40 -18.06 -44.42
CA SER A 3 19.47 -18.55 -43.40
C SER A 3 19.84 -17.95 -42.06
N TRP A 4 19.33 -16.75 -41.86
CA TRP A 4 19.12 -16.06 -40.60
C TRP A 4 18.18 -16.90 -39.72
N LEU A 5 18.73 -17.50 -38.65
CA LEU A 5 17.94 -18.10 -37.58
C LEU A 5 17.93 -17.11 -36.41
N LEU A 6 16.89 -16.28 -36.38
CA LEU A 6 16.48 -15.54 -35.19
C LEU A 6 15.82 -16.54 -34.24
N THR A 7 16.55 -17.03 -33.25
CA THR A 7 15.91 -17.74 -32.13
C THR A 7 15.46 -16.70 -31.12
N LEU A 8 14.14 -16.49 -31.15
CA LEU A 8 13.36 -15.59 -30.32
C LEU A 8 13.69 -15.76 -28.83
N GLY A 9 14.06 -14.67 -28.19
CA GLY A 9 14.16 -14.57 -26.74
C GLY A 9 12.78 -14.74 -26.12
N THR A 10 12.55 -15.88 -25.49
CA THR A 10 11.41 -16.05 -24.58
C THR A 10 11.79 -15.44 -23.25
N GLY A 11 11.48 -14.15 -23.10
CA GLY A 11 11.42 -13.51 -21.78
C GLY A 11 10.32 -14.21 -20.99
N PHE A 12 10.70 -14.99 -20.00
CA PHE A 12 9.79 -15.46 -18.96
C PHE A 12 9.33 -14.23 -18.19
N ALA A 13 8.19 -13.66 -18.55
CA ALA A 13 7.48 -12.76 -17.67
C ALA A 13 7.03 -13.60 -16.48
N LEU A 14 7.70 -13.46 -15.34
CA LEU A 14 7.25 -14.01 -14.07
C LEU A 14 5.85 -13.42 -13.83
N ALA A 15 4.82 -14.23 -14.02
CA ALA A 15 3.48 -13.92 -13.58
C ALA A 15 3.52 -13.91 -12.06
N GLN A 16 3.86 -12.77 -11.48
CA GLN A 16 3.85 -12.59 -10.03
C GLN A 16 2.41 -12.73 -9.59
N THR A 17 2.14 -13.77 -8.81
CA THR A 17 0.87 -14.02 -8.15
C THR A 17 0.42 -12.71 -7.50
N ILE A 18 -0.74 -12.20 -7.90
CA ILE A 18 -1.39 -11.06 -7.25
C ILE A 18 -1.89 -11.63 -5.92
N SER A 19 -1.09 -11.56 -4.86
CA SER A 19 -1.61 -11.80 -3.51
C SER A 19 -2.39 -10.57 -3.11
N GLY A 20 -3.71 -10.67 -3.20
CA GLY A 20 -4.64 -9.78 -2.56
C GLY A 20 -4.84 -10.17 -1.11
N ALA A 21 -5.08 -9.19 -0.26
CA ALA A 21 -5.44 -9.42 1.13
C ALA A 21 -6.45 -8.38 1.62
N TYR A 22 -7.34 -8.84 2.49
CA TYR A 22 -8.19 -7.99 3.29
C TYR A 22 -7.42 -7.46 4.51
N ILE A 23 -7.41 -6.13 4.66
CA ILE A 23 -6.68 -5.41 5.70
C ILE A 23 -7.68 -4.57 6.48
N TYR A 24 -7.63 -4.62 7.81
CA TYR A 24 -8.47 -3.79 8.65
C TYR A 24 -7.72 -3.23 9.87
N ILE A 25 -8.26 -2.16 10.45
CA ILE A 25 -7.72 -1.57 11.67
C ILE A 25 -8.64 -1.81 12.86
N LYS A 26 -8.03 -2.13 14.01
CA LYS A 26 -8.75 -2.41 15.25
C LYS A 26 -8.09 -1.76 16.45
N THR A 27 -8.91 -1.32 17.41
CA THR A 27 -8.38 -0.90 18.70
C THR A 27 -8.04 -2.12 19.55
N THR A 28 -6.78 -2.25 19.94
CA THR A 28 -6.25 -3.34 20.77
C THR A 28 -5.81 -2.81 22.14
N GLN A 29 -5.75 -3.70 23.11
CA GLN A 29 -5.29 -3.41 24.47
C GLN A 29 -4.15 -4.37 24.82
N PRO A 30 -3.01 -3.88 25.33
CA PRO A 30 -1.93 -4.75 25.74
C PRO A 30 -2.36 -5.52 27.01
N PRO A 31 -2.05 -6.82 27.14
CA PRO A 31 -2.43 -7.62 28.32
C PRO A 31 -1.90 -7.04 29.63
N ALA A 32 -0.73 -6.40 29.59
CA ALA A 32 -0.09 -5.78 30.75
C ALA A 32 -0.82 -4.53 31.27
N ASN A 33 -1.64 -3.86 30.45
CA ASN A 33 -2.38 -2.68 30.88
C ASN A 33 -3.62 -2.43 30.01
N SER A 34 -4.80 -2.85 30.50
CA SER A 34 -6.08 -2.67 29.80
C SER A 34 -6.56 -1.22 29.71
N TYR A 35 -5.97 -0.29 30.46
CA TYR A 35 -6.32 1.14 30.38
C TYR A 35 -5.69 1.84 29.18
N VAL A 36 -4.71 1.21 28.54
CA VAL A 36 -4.06 1.75 27.34
C VAL A 36 -4.68 1.09 26.11
N THR A 37 -5.06 1.91 25.13
CA THR A 37 -5.64 1.45 23.87
C THR A 37 -4.80 1.92 22.71
N HIS A 38 -4.52 1.01 21.80
CA HIS A 38 -3.71 1.23 20.60
C HIS A 38 -4.52 0.89 19.37
N CYS A 39 -4.22 1.51 18.23
CA CYS A 39 -4.72 1.03 16.95
C CYS A 39 -3.70 0.03 16.39
N THR A 40 -4.20 -0.97 15.68
CA THR A 40 -3.39 -2.02 15.08
C THR A 40 -3.92 -2.29 13.68
N VAL A 41 -3.02 -2.42 12.71
CA VAL A 41 -3.37 -2.91 11.36
C VAL A 41 -3.28 -4.42 11.37
N ILE A 42 -4.31 -5.09 10.85
CA ILE A 42 -4.42 -6.53 10.77
C ILE A 42 -4.59 -6.92 9.30
N ILE A 43 -3.76 -7.83 8.84
CA ILE A 43 -3.84 -8.46 7.53
C ILE A 43 -4.45 -9.85 7.77
N ASP A 44 -5.68 -10.05 7.31
CA ASP A 44 -6.48 -11.25 7.57
C ASP A 44 -6.19 -12.40 6.59
N GLU A 45 -5.62 -12.07 5.43
CA GLU A 45 -5.26 -13.02 4.37
C GLU A 45 -3.82 -12.77 3.93
N GLU A 46 -3.08 -13.81 3.54
CA GLU A 46 -1.66 -13.69 3.22
C GLU A 46 -1.38 -12.66 2.10
N LEU A 47 -0.67 -11.59 2.47
CA LEU A 47 -0.17 -10.55 1.56
C LEU A 47 1.34 -10.72 1.39
N PHE A 48 1.81 -11.22 0.25
CA PHE A 48 3.24 -11.46 -0.02
C PHE A 48 3.94 -12.28 1.10
N GLY A 49 3.28 -13.33 1.61
CA GLY A 49 3.79 -14.15 2.72
C GLY A 49 3.62 -13.54 4.12
N CYS A 50 2.91 -12.42 4.23
CA CYS A 50 2.63 -11.76 5.50
C CYS A 50 1.15 -11.85 5.88
N GLU A 51 0.86 -12.49 7.01
CA GLU A 51 -0.45 -12.55 7.65
C GLU A 51 -0.28 -12.19 9.13
N GLY A 52 -1.15 -11.34 9.67
CA GLY A 52 -1.15 -11.02 11.10
C GLY A 52 -1.22 -9.54 11.41
N SER A 53 -0.64 -9.16 12.56
CA SER A 53 -0.87 -7.87 13.20
C SER A 53 0.39 -7.02 13.19
N SER A 54 0.24 -5.73 12.87
CA SER A 54 1.32 -4.76 13.04
C SER A 54 1.66 -4.54 14.51
N ASN A 55 2.84 -3.99 14.76
CA ASN A 55 3.12 -3.33 16.02
C ASN A 55 2.08 -2.21 16.28
N PRO A 56 1.69 -1.98 17.55
CA PRO A 56 0.65 -1.02 17.88
C PRO A 56 1.05 0.43 17.56
N PHE A 57 0.08 1.18 17.04
CA PHE A 57 0.12 2.63 16.92
C PHE A 57 -0.15 3.31 18.27
N LYS A 58 0.32 4.54 18.44
CA LYS A 58 0.38 5.18 19.77
C LYS A 58 -0.99 5.35 20.41
N LYS A 59 -2.03 5.67 19.64
CA LYS A 59 -3.39 5.92 20.13
C LYS A 59 -4.38 4.92 19.51
N LYS A 60 -5.56 4.81 20.12
CA LYS A 60 -6.70 4.09 19.55
C LYS A 60 -7.09 4.59 18.16
N CYS A 61 -7.78 3.75 17.38
CA CYS A 61 -8.22 4.12 16.04
C CYS A 61 -9.14 5.36 16.09
N GLY A 62 -9.04 6.23 15.08
CA GLY A 62 -9.73 7.52 15.01
C GLY A 62 -9.10 8.65 15.85
N LYS A 63 -7.97 8.40 16.52
CA LYS A 63 -7.25 9.43 17.32
C LYS A 63 -5.80 9.65 16.90
N ASN A 64 -5.25 8.80 16.04
CA ASN A 64 -3.96 9.03 15.39
C ASN A 64 -4.10 10.15 14.34
N THR A 65 -2.99 10.78 13.98
CA THR A 65 -2.92 11.95 13.09
C THR A 65 -1.60 11.94 12.34
N GLY A 66 -1.56 12.47 11.13
CA GLY A 66 -0.35 12.43 10.29
C GLY A 66 -0.03 11.02 9.79
N THR A 67 1.21 10.83 9.36
CA THR A 67 1.70 9.55 8.84
C THR A 67 2.53 8.81 9.89
N GLU A 68 2.20 7.55 10.14
CA GLU A 68 2.96 6.67 11.04
C GLU A 68 3.29 5.34 10.35
N THR A 69 4.50 4.83 10.59
CA THR A 69 4.96 3.53 10.11
C THR A 69 5.14 2.55 11.27
N LYS A 70 4.72 1.30 11.08
CA LYS A 70 4.88 0.20 12.03
C LYS A 70 5.34 -1.05 11.33
N GLU A 71 6.21 -1.80 12.00
CA GLU A 71 6.62 -3.13 11.54
C GLU A 71 5.46 -4.13 11.64
N ILE A 72 5.47 -5.10 10.75
CA ILE A 72 4.56 -6.24 10.68
C ILE A 72 5.31 -7.44 10.09
N CYS A 73 4.98 -8.66 10.49
CA CYS A 73 5.60 -9.89 9.97
C CYS A 73 7.14 -9.92 10.01
N GLU A 74 7.77 -9.21 10.95
CA GLU A 74 9.23 -9.08 11.17
C GLU A 74 10.03 -8.41 10.04
N THR A 75 9.72 -8.69 8.77
CA THR A 75 10.45 -8.20 7.59
C THR A 75 9.68 -7.15 6.80
N ALA A 76 8.45 -6.81 7.22
CA ALA A 76 7.59 -5.88 6.54
C ALA A 76 7.18 -4.69 7.42
N SER A 77 6.61 -3.68 6.77
CA SER A 77 6.11 -2.49 7.42
C SER A 77 4.80 -2.03 6.78
N VAL A 78 3.94 -1.46 7.61
CA VAL A 78 2.73 -0.76 7.21
C VAL A 78 2.86 0.71 7.56
N THR A 79 2.63 1.58 6.58
CA THR A 79 2.59 3.03 6.75
C THR A 79 1.17 3.50 6.54
N VAL A 80 0.61 4.21 7.53
CA VAL A 80 -0.75 4.73 7.48
C VAL A 80 -0.71 6.24 7.58
N ASN A 81 -1.35 6.92 6.63
CA ASN A 81 -1.70 8.33 6.75
C ASN A 81 -3.09 8.42 7.40
N TRP A 82 -3.12 8.84 8.66
CA TRP A 82 -4.34 8.90 9.48
C TRP A 82 -5.28 10.06 9.10
N ASP A 83 -4.81 11.02 8.31
CA ASP A 83 -5.62 12.13 7.83
C ASP A 83 -6.37 11.76 6.54
N THR A 84 -5.82 10.86 5.71
CA THR A 84 -6.42 10.43 4.43
C THR A 84 -6.97 9.01 4.44
N GLY A 85 -6.47 8.15 5.33
CA GLY A 85 -6.75 6.71 5.34
C GLY A 85 -5.86 5.90 4.39
N ASP A 86 -4.89 6.51 3.73
CA ASP A 86 -3.97 5.79 2.85
C ASP A 86 -3.08 4.85 3.66
N LEU A 87 -3.04 3.59 3.23
CA LEU A 87 -2.25 2.53 3.83
C LEU A 87 -1.32 1.94 2.78
N GLN A 88 -0.05 1.82 3.13
CA GLN A 88 0.99 1.24 2.29
C GLN A 88 1.65 0.09 3.04
N PHE A 89 1.76 -1.06 2.40
CA PHE A 89 2.55 -2.21 2.83
C PHE A 89 3.85 -2.25 2.03
N LYS A 90 4.96 -2.56 2.70
CA LYS A 90 6.27 -2.81 2.06
C LYS A 90 7.03 -3.90 2.80
N ASN A 91 7.54 -4.90 2.08
CA ASN A 91 8.47 -5.90 2.62
C ASN A 91 9.93 -5.61 2.19
N ASP A 92 10.87 -6.38 2.73
CA ASP A 92 12.30 -6.32 2.43
C ASP A 92 12.68 -6.89 1.05
N HIS A 93 11.79 -7.70 0.44
CA HIS A 93 11.92 -8.20 -0.92
C HIS A 93 11.59 -7.17 -2.00
N GLY A 94 11.05 -6.00 -1.62
CA GLY A 94 10.66 -4.94 -2.53
C GLY A 94 9.19 -5.01 -2.99
N ASP A 95 8.40 -5.96 -2.49
CA ASP A 95 6.97 -5.98 -2.75
C ASP A 95 6.28 -4.86 -1.96
N HIS A 96 5.32 -4.22 -2.63
CA HIS A 96 4.44 -3.22 -2.03
C HIS A 96 3.00 -3.42 -2.46
N ALA A 97 2.10 -3.04 -1.56
CA ALA A 97 0.67 -2.88 -1.84
C ALA A 97 0.18 -1.59 -1.20
N ASN A 98 -0.71 -0.90 -1.89
CA ASN A 98 -1.32 0.32 -1.38
C ASN A 98 -2.82 0.10 -1.33
N CYS A 99 -3.49 0.74 -0.37
CA CYS A 99 -4.94 0.84 -0.35
C CYS A 99 -5.38 2.09 0.40
N THR A 100 -6.67 2.40 0.34
CA THR A 100 -7.26 3.45 1.18
C THR A 100 -8.29 2.81 2.08
N LEU A 101 -8.14 2.98 3.39
CA LEU A 101 -9.09 2.53 4.39
C LEU A 101 -10.43 3.23 4.21
N SER A 102 -11.52 2.49 4.39
CA SER A 102 -12.89 3.03 4.38
C SER A 102 -13.10 4.13 5.43
N THR A 103 -12.38 4.04 6.54
CA THR A 103 -12.30 5.06 7.59
C THR A 103 -11.01 4.87 8.41
N THR A 104 -10.57 5.90 9.11
CA THR A 104 -9.46 5.80 10.08
C THR A 104 -9.94 5.48 11.50
N ASN A 105 -11.24 5.29 11.68
CA ASN A 105 -11.87 4.83 12.91
C ASN A 105 -11.79 3.29 13.04
N GLU A 106 -12.30 2.76 14.16
CA GLU A 106 -12.35 1.33 14.39
C GLU A 106 -13.10 0.59 13.27
N TRP A 107 -12.55 -0.56 12.84
CA TRP A 107 -13.04 -1.36 11.70
C TRP A 107 -12.94 -0.69 10.34
N GLY A 108 -12.09 0.34 10.21
CA GLY A 108 -11.64 0.80 8.90
C GLY A 108 -10.98 -0.33 8.14
N GLU A 109 -11.38 -0.55 6.90
CA GLU A 109 -10.98 -1.72 6.11
C GLU A 109 -10.57 -1.30 4.70
N CYS A 110 -9.73 -2.10 4.08
CA CYS A 110 -9.43 -2.04 2.67
C CYS A 110 -9.16 -3.46 2.16
N ASP A 111 -9.40 -3.67 0.87
CA ASP A 111 -9.11 -4.92 0.19
C ASP A 111 -8.06 -4.60 -0.89
N THR A 112 -6.99 -5.39 -0.98
CA THR A 112 -5.90 -5.25 -1.96
C THR A 112 -5.99 -6.23 -3.13
N SER A 113 -7.06 -7.04 -3.21
CA SER A 113 -7.25 -8.14 -4.17
C SER A 113 -7.57 -7.72 -5.60
N ASP A 114 -7.95 -6.46 -5.82
CA ASP A 114 -8.15 -5.92 -7.16
C ASP A 114 -6.84 -5.33 -7.71
N ALA A 115 -6.10 -6.11 -8.48
CA ALA A 115 -4.87 -5.68 -9.15
C ALA A 115 -5.03 -4.47 -10.08
N ASN A 116 -6.24 -4.20 -10.60
CA ASN A 116 -6.48 -3.02 -11.44
C ASN A 116 -6.73 -1.76 -10.60
N LYS A 117 -7.12 -1.94 -9.33
CA LYS A 117 -7.28 -0.87 -8.35
C LYS A 117 -5.96 -0.56 -7.62
N TYR A 118 -5.08 -1.56 -7.51
CA TYR A 118 -3.78 -1.45 -6.85
C TYR A 118 -2.67 -1.97 -7.77
N PRO A 119 -2.30 -1.20 -8.81
CA PRO A 119 -1.22 -1.60 -9.69
C PRO A 119 0.07 -1.74 -8.89
N LYS A 120 0.77 -2.87 -9.05
CA LYS A 120 2.17 -2.98 -8.65
C LYS A 120 2.93 -1.85 -9.34
N ILE A 121 3.43 -0.90 -8.57
CA ILE A 121 4.40 0.06 -9.09
C ILE A 121 5.61 -0.75 -9.52
N GLN A 122 5.87 -0.83 -10.82
CA GLN A 122 7.12 -1.41 -11.32
C GLN A 122 8.27 -0.67 -10.63
N ASP A 123 9.30 -1.40 -10.18
CA ASP A 123 10.55 -0.90 -9.60
C ASP A 123 11.25 0.09 -10.55
N ASN A 124 10.69 1.28 -10.68
CA ASN A 124 11.34 2.45 -11.18
C ASN A 124 11.74 3.18 -9.92
N HIS A 125 13.04 3.18 -9.62
CA HIS A 125 13.73 3.91 -8.56
C HIS A 125 13.21 5.35 -8.38
N ALA A 126 12.07 5.49 -7.71
CA ALA A 126 11.44 6.74 -7.36
C ALA A 126 10.95 6.59 -5.92
N GLU A 127 11.88 6.79 -5.00
CA GLU A 127 11.51 7.04 -3.62
C GLU A 127 10.54 8.23 -3.55
N SER A 128 9.57 8.13 -2.64
CA SER A 128 8.62 9.18 -2.24
C SER A 128 7.27 9.22 -2.96
N LEU A 129 6.37 8.31 -2.58
CA LEU A 129 4.91 8.47 -2.76
C LEU A 129 4.25 9.21 -1.59
N PHE A 130 5.03 9.70 -0.63
CA PHE A 130 4.60 10.72 0.33
C PHE A 130 5.10 12.11 -0.08
N SER A 131 5.16 12.38 -1.39
CA SER A 131 5.34 13.75 -1.89
C SER A 131 4.07 14.54 -1.64
N VAL A 132 4.14 15.42 -0.65
CA VAL A 132 3.14 16.39 -0.26
C VAL A 132 2.68 17.22 -1.47
N SER A 133 1.36 17.29 -1.67
CA SER A 133 0.64 18.28 -2.48
C SER A 133 0.96 18.38 -3.97
N SER A 134 0.03 17.90 -4.80
CA SER A 134 -0.60 18.79 -5.79
C SER A 134 -1.95 18.21 -6.21
N ALA A 135 -2.99 18.96 -5.86
CA ALA A 135 -4.31 18.83 -6.43
C ALA A 135 -4.23 18.76 -7.98
N LEU A 136 -4.71 17.67 -8.57
CA LEU A 136 -5.19 17.66 -9.95
C LEU A 136 -6.73 17.71 -9.97
N TYR A 137 -7.28 18.61 -9.16
CA TYR A 137 -8.58 19.22 -9.45
C TYR A 137 -8.28 20.47 -10.28
N GLY A 138 -8.48 20.40 -11.59
CA GLY A 138 -8.20 21.52 -12.49
C GLY A 138 -8.77 21.27 -13.86
N LEU A 139 -9.98 21.77 -14.07
CA LEU A 139 -10.66 21.90 -15.35
C LEU A 139 -9.71 22.49 -16.42
N ALA A 140 -9.90 22.04 -17.66
CA ALA A 140 -9.26 22.58 -18.85
C ALA A 140 -9.28 24.12 -18.91
N PRO A 141 -8.37 24.70 -19.70
CA PRO A 141 -8.90 25.30 -20.92
C PRO A 141 -8.13 24.92 -22.16
N VAL A 142 -8.91 24.71 -23.21
CA VAL A 142 -8.51 24.68 -24.62
C VAL A 142 -7.73 25.95 -24.95
N ALA A 143 -6.50 25.81 -25.44
CA ALA A 143 -5.82 26.88 -26.16
C ALA A 143 -5.18 26.29 -27.43
N ALA A 144 -5.79 26.63 -28.55
CA ALA A 144 -5.33 26.41 -29.90
C ALA A 144 -4.11 27.31 -30.23
N GLY A 145 -3.32 26.86 -31.22
CA GLY A 145 -2.27 27.66 -31.88
C GLY A 145 -0.86 27.29 -31.41
N LEU A 146 0.16 27.21 -32.25
CA LEU A 146 0.32 27.65 -33.62
C LEU A 146 1.51 26.89 -34.22
N LEU A 147 1.43 26.62 -35.53
CA LEU A 147 2.55 26.37 -36.43
C LEU A 147 3.71 27.34 -36.16
N ILE A 148 4.95 26.82 -36.12
CA ILE A 148 6.11 27.14 -36.97
C ILE A 148 7.01 25.91 -36.98
#